data_AF-A0A2T7NK33-F1
#
_entry.id   AF-A0A2T7NK33-F1
#
_cell.length_a   1.000
_cell.length_b   1.000
_cell.length_c   1.000
_cell.angle_alpha   90.00
_cell.angle_beta   90.00
_cell.angle_gamma   90.00
#
_symmetry.space_group_name_H-M   'P 1'
#
loop_
_entity.id
_entity.type
_entity.pdbx_description
1 polymer ?
#
loop_
_entity_poly.entity_id
_entity_poly.type
_entity_poly.pdbx_seq_one_letter_code
_entity_poly.pdbx_strand_id
1 'polypeptide(L)'
;MRWPGKVTNHPQSGLMNNGVDYSANWQGPTIVTEGKEKVEEFFKSGHTNNWAVLVDTSRFWFNYRHVANVLSIYRSVKRLGIPDSHIILMIADDMACNPRNPRPATVFNNANQQINVYGDDVEVDYRGYEVTVENFIRVLTGRLPPSTPRSKRLLSDERSNILVYMTGHGGDGFLKFQDAEEVSNVELADAFEQMWEKGRYHELLFMIDTCQAESMHQKFYSPNILAVASSRVGEDSLSHHVDPALGVYVIDRYTYHALEFLEGVKPGSKKTVGQFVSS
;
A
#
# COMPACT_ATOMS: atom_id res chain seq x y z
N MET A 1 15.36 32.46 -47.71
CA MET A 1 16.28 33.61 -47.50
C MET A 1 16.04 34.15 -46.10
N ARG A 2 17.08 34.22 -45.25
CA ARG A 2 17.17 34.88 -43.92
C ARG A 2 16.14 34.58 -42.78
N TRP A 3 16.69 34.07 -41.67
CA TRP A 3 16.37 34.29 -40.23
C TRP A 3 16.39 35.80 -39.81
N PRO A 4 16.13 36.24 -38.54
CA PRO A 4 16.07 35.54 -37.23
C PRO A 4 14.68 35.72 -36.51
N GLY A 5 14.46 35.54 -35.19
CA GLY A 5 15.33 35.37 -34.01
C GLY A 5 14.61 34.91 -32.71
N LYS A 6 15.01 35.45 -31.53
CA LYS A 6 14.54 35.07 -30.17
C LYS A 6 13.87 36.23 -29.41
N VAL A 7 12.94 35.93 -28.50
CA VAL A 7 12.88 36.48 -27.13
C VAL A 7 12.36 35.39 -26.17
N THR A 8 12.99 35.23 -25.01
CA THR A 8 12.56 34.35 -23.90
C THR A 8 11.76 35.13 -22.86
N ASN A 9 10.74 34.52 -22.24
CA ASN A 9 10.21 34.96 -20.94
C ASN A 9 9.62 33.77 -20.17
N HIS A 10 9.94 33.67 -18.88
CA HIS A 10 9.26 32.75 -17.95
C HIS A 10 7.88 33.30 -17.60
N PRO A 11 6.81 32.48 -17.61
CA PRO A 11 5.58 32.79 -16.91
C PRO A 11 5.68 32.32 -15.45
N GLN A 12 5.35 33.21 -14.51
CA GLN A 12 4.97 32.80 -13.15
C GLN A 12 3.69 31.95 -13.24
N SER A 13 3.65 30.80 -12.54
CA SER A 13 2.48 29.91 -12.53
C SER A 13 1.35 30.52 -11.69
N GLY A 14 0.44 31.24 -12.36
CA GLY A 14 -0.82 31.66 -11.77
C GLY A 14 -1.73 30.46 -11.50
N LEU A 15 -2.43 30.50 -10.37
CA LEU A 15 -3.43 29.49 -10.00
C LEU A 15 -4.58 29.49 -11.01
N MET A 16 -4.72 28.41 -11.79
CA MET A 16 -5.96 28.11 -12.53
C MET A 16 -6.65 26.91 -11.89
N ASN A 17 -7.86 27.16 -11.40
CA ASN A 17 -8.70 26.17 -10.75
C ASN A 17 -9.44 25.34 -11.80
N ASN A 18 -8.73 24.39 -12.42
CA ASN A 18 -9.31 23.49 -13.41
C ASN A 18 -9.95 22.30 -12.67
N GLY A 19 -11.27 22.25 -12.67
CA GLY A 19 -12.03 21.06 -12.29
C GLY A 19 -11.76 19.95 -13.30
N VAL A 20 -10.77 19.11 -13.03
CA VAL A 20 -10.51 17.88 -13.76
C VAL A 20 -11.59 16.87 -13.36
N ASP A 21 -12.29 16.31 -14.33
CA ASP A 21 -13.11 15.13 -14.12
C ASP A 21 -12.19 13.92 -13.91
N TYR A 22 -12.04 13.51 -12.65
CA TYR A 22 -11.17 12.39 -12.27
C TYR A 22 -11.74 11.01 -12.62
N SER A 23 -12.95 10.91 -13.20
CA SER A 23 -13.60 9.64 -13.54
C SER A 23 -13.15 9.04 -14.89
N ALA A 24 -12.60 9.85 -15.79
CA ALA A 24 -12.16 9.38 -17.11
C ALA A 24 -10.75 8.73 -17.06
N ASN A 25 -10.66 7.50 -17.58
CA ASN A 25 -9.43 6.72 -17.85
C ASN A 25 -8.79 5.88 -16.72
N TRP A 26 -9.47 5.61 -15.61
CA TRP A 26 -9.00 4.53 -14.71
C TRP A 26 -9.35 3.15 -15.30
N GLN A 27 -8.36 2.25 -15.43
CA GLN A 27 -8.52 0.93 -16.07
C GLN A 27 -8.74 -0.24 -15.09
N GLY A 28 -9.00 0.05 -13.81
CA GLY A 28 -9.02 -0.95 -12.74
C GLY A 28 -7.61 -1.32 -12.23
N PRO A 29 -7.54 -2.17 -11.20
CA PRO A 29 -6.30 -2.84 -10.79
C PRO A 29 -5.75 -3.71 -11.92
N THR A 30 -4.42 -3.74 -12.13
CA THR A 30 -3.83 -4.71 -13.08
C THR A 30 -3.60 -6.05 -12.38
N ILE A 31 -4.16 -7.12 -12.96
CA ILE A 31 -3.96 -8.52 -12.57
C ILE A 31 -2.99 -9.15 -13.57
N VAL A 32 -1.92 -9.79 -13.10
CA VAL A 32 -0.95 -10.50 -13.96
C VAL A 32 -0.84 -11.99 -13.59
N THR A 33 -1.92 -12.56 -13.06
CA THR A 33 -2.11 -14.01 -12.88
C THR A 33 -3.30 -14.47 -13.74
N GLU A 34 -3.10 -15.55 -14.50
CA GLU A 34 -4.01 -16.00 -15.57
C GLU A 34 -5.44 -16.33 -15.09
N GLY A 35 -6.42 -15.49 -15.43
CA GLY A 35 -7.85 -15.85 -15.44
C GLY A 35 -8.57 -15.85 -14.09
N LYS A 36 -9.86 -15.47 -14.12
CA LYS A 36 -10.73 -15.41 -12.92
C LYS A 36 -10.88 -16.77 -12.23
N GLU A 37 -10.86 -17.86 -12.99
CA GLU A 37 -11.00 -19.22 -12.47
C GLU A 37 -9.83 -19.61 -11.55
N LYS A 38 -8.59 -19.20 -11.87
CA LYS A 38 -7.42 -19.42 -10.99
C LYS A 38 -7.48 -18.57 -9.73
N VAL A 39 -7.97 -17.33 -9.80
CA VAL A 39 -8.16 -16.46 -8.62
C VAL A 39 -9.20 -17.06 -7.66
N GLU A 40 -10.26 -17.68 -8.17
CA GLU A 40 -11.22 -18.40 -7.33
C GLU A 40 -10.71 -19.78 -6.89
N GLU A 41 -9.75 -20.40 -7.59
CA GLU A 41 -9.13 -21.66 -7.18
C GLU A 41 -8.09 -21.51 -6.07
N PHE A 42 -7.33 -20.41 -6.10
CA PHE A 42 -6.38 -19.99 -5.05
C PHE A 42 -7.02 -20.16 -3.65
N PHE A 43 -8.05 -19.36 -3.35
CA PHE A 43 -8.70 -19.30 -2.04
C PHE A 43 -9.68 -20.47 -1.72
N LYS A 44 -9.55 -21.64 -2.36
CA LYS A 44 -10.42 -22.82 -2.08
C LYS A 44 -9.88 -23.76 -1.01
N SER A 45 -8.58 -23.73 -0.72
CA SER A 45 -8.00 -24.53 0.36
C SER A 45 -8.25 -23.92 1.74
N GLY A 46 -8.33 -24.77 2.77
CA GLY A 46 -8.68 -24.35 4.12
C GLY A 46 -7.48 -23.82 4.91
N HIS A 47 -7.48 -22.52 5.20
CA HIS A 47 -6.55 -21.88 6.13
C HIS A 47 -7.11 -21.85 7.57
N THR A 48 -6.29 -21.50 8.56
CA THR A 48 -6.72 -21.41 9.98
C THR A 48 -6.74 -19.98 10.51
N ASN A 49 -5.99 -19.07 9.90
CA ASN A 49 -5.85 -17.69 10.36
C ASN A 49 -5.42 -16.74 9.23
N ASN A 50 -5.69 -15.45 9.39
CA ASN A 50 -5.25 -14.40 8.47
C ASN A 50 -4.25 -13.47 9.19
N TRP A 51 -3.28 -12.94 8.44
CA TRP A 51 -2.36 -11.88 8.87
C TRP A 51 -2.36 -10.73 7.86
N ALA A 52 -1.91 -9.56 8.32
CA ALA A 52 -1.60 -8.44 7.45
C ALA A 52 -0.21 -7.85 7.78
N VAL A 53 0.55 -7.46 6.75
CA VAL A 53 1.75 -6.64 6.86
C VAL A 53 1.50 -5.39 6.02
N LEU A 54 1.39 -4.25 6.69
CA LEU A 54 0.90 -3.00 6.11
C LEU A 54 2.01 -1.94 6.23
N VAL A 55 2.49 -1.44 5.10
CA VAL A 55 3.70 -0.59 5.04
C VAL A 55 3.44 0.70 4.26
N ASP A 56 3.49 1.83 4.96
CA ASP A 56 3.85 3.11 4.36
C ASP A 56 5.38 3.26 4.40
N THR A 57 5.99 3.53 3.24
CA THR A 57 7.45 3.67 3.14
C THR A 57 7.93 5.11 3.07
N SER A 58 7.02 6.10 3.07
CA SER A 58 7.31 7.48 2.68
C SER A 58 7.32 8.46 3.83
N ARG A 59 8.09 9.55 3.68
CA ARG A 59 8.21 10.60 4.70
C ARG A 59 7.86 11.97 4.16
N PHE A 60 7.78 12.94 5.07
CA PHE A 60 7.44 14.34 4.83
C PHE A 60 5.96 14.60 4.52
N TRP A 61 5.50 15.78 4.89
CA TRP A 61 4.10 16.20 4.83
C TRP A 61 3.43 16.06 3.46
N PHE A 62 4.18 16.25 2.35
CA PHE A 62 3.63 16.11 1.00
C PHE A 62 3.26 14.66 0.63
N ASN A 63 3.69 13.68 1.43
CA ASN A 63 3.35 12.26 1.29
C ASN A 63 2.28 11.78 2.28
N TYR A 64 1.52 12.71 2.89
CA TYR A 64 0.40 12.44 3.79
C TYR A 64 -0.50 11.29 3.33
N ARG A 65 -0.82 11.24 2.03
CA ARG A 65 -1.62 10.19 1.39
C ARG A 65 -1.12 8.76 1.63
N HIS A 66 0.19 8.49 1.67
CA HIS A 66 0.70 7.12 1.89
C HIS A 66 0.39 6.63 3.32
N VAL A 67 0.50 7.52 4.30
CA VAL A 67 0.07 7.26 5.69
C VAL A 67 -1.45 7.07 5.77
N ALA A 68 -2.22 7.92 5.09
CA ALA A 68 -3.69 7.78 5.04
C ALA A 68 -4.14 6.49 4.31
N ASN A 69 -3.44 6.08 3.25
CA ASN A 69 -3.67 4.85 2.51
C ASN A 69 -3.51 3.63 3.43
N VAL A 70 -2.33 3.47 4.06
CA VAL A 70 -2.03 2.31 4.91
C VAL A 70 -2.97 2.22 6.12
N LEU A 71 -3.32 3.36 6.73
CA LEU A 71 -4.30 3.44 7.82
C LEU A 71 -5.73 3.09 7.36
N SER A 72 -6.10 3.41 6.13
CA SER A 72 -7.39 3.03 5.56
C SER A 72 -7.51 1.53 5.31
N ILE A 73 -6.42 0.89 4.85
CA ILE A 73 -6.34 -0.56 4.71
C ILE A 73 -6.34 -1.23 6.10
N TYR A 74 -5.58 -0.72 7.07
CA TYR A 74 -5.57 -1.17 8.47
C TYR A 74 -7.00 -1.19 9.07
N ARG A 75 -7.72 -0.07 8.97
CA ARG A 75 -9.13 0.03 9.40
C ARG A 75 -10.03 -0.99 8.69
N SER A 76 -9.77 -1.27 7.41
CA SER A 76 -10.55 -2.22 6.64
C SER A 76 -10.28 -3.67 7.06
N VAL A 77 -9.03 -4.07 7.29
CA VAL A 77 -8.70 -5.44 7.75
C VAL A 77 -9.18 -5.71 9.17
N LYS A 78 -9.09 -4.72 10.09
CA LYS A 78 -9.69 -4.81 11.43
C LYS A 78 -11.20 -5.01 11.36
N ARG A 79 -11.90 -4.19 10.57
CA ARG A 79 -13.36 -4.30 10.36
C ARG A 79 -13.77 -5.66 9.78
N LEU A 80 -12.90 -6.30 9.00
CA LEU A 80 -13.13 -7.62 8.40
C LEU A 80 -12.69 -8.79 9.31
N GLY A 81 -12.14 -8.52 10.48
CA GLY A 81 -11.91 -9.50 11.55
C GLY A 81 -10.46 -9.96 11.74
N ILE A 82 -9.46 -9.29 11.14
CA ILE A 82 -8.06 -9.52 11.50
C ILE A 82 -7.77 -8.71 12.79
N PRO A 83 -7.40 -9.34 13.92
CA PRO A 83 -7.06 -8.63 15.15
C PRO A 83 -5.67 -7.97 15.07
N ASP A 84 -5.40 -6.96 15.88
CA ASP A 84 -4.11 -6.25 15.90
C ASP A 84 -2.90 -7.16 16.13
N SER A 85 -3.08 -8.20 16.96
CA SER A 85 -2.06 -9.23 17.18
C SER A 85 -1.67 -10.04 15.93
N HIS A 86 -2.38 -9.85 14.82
CA HIS A 86 -2.16 -10.44 13.50
C HIS A 86 -1.87 -9.38 12.41
N ILE A 87 -1.73 -8.10 12.78
CA ILE A 87 -1.41 -7.01 11.85
C ILE A 87 -0.03 -6.47 12.26
N ILE A 88 0.91 -6.40 11.30
CA ILE A 88 2.16 -5.65 11.47
C ILE A 88 2.00 -4.32 10.73
N LEU A 89 1.95 -3.21 11.47
CA LEU A 89 1.82 -1.87 10.89
C LEU A 89 3.15 -1.11 10.93
N MET A 90 3.63 -0.70 9.77
CA MET A 90 4.85 0.08 9.58
C MET A 90 4.47 1.44 8.96
N ILE A 91 4.77 2.54 9.67
CA ILE A 91 4.49 3.93 9.21
C ILE A 91 5.77 4.75 9.31
N ALA A 92 6.24 5.26 8.17
CA ALA A 92 7.54 5.90 8.03
C ALA A 92 7.55 7.36 8.52
N ASP A 93 6.40 8.03 8.66
CA ASP A 93 6.31 9.37 9.26
C ASP A 93 4.95 9.64 9.92
N ASP A 94 4.94 10.36 11.04
CA ASP A 94 3.70 10.58 11.81
C ASP A 94 2.96 11.84 11.34
N MET A 95 1.93 11.65 10.52
CA MET A 95 1.06 12.74 10.06
C MET A 95 0.09 13.24 11.14
N ALA A 96 -0.26 12.40 12.12
CA ALA A 96 -1.17 12.78 13.20
C ALA A 96 -0.50 13.73 14.20
N CYS A 97 0.81 13.57 14.42
CA CYS A 97 1.64 14.43 15.27
C CYS A 97 2.42 15.51 14.50
N ASN A 98 2.27 15.62 13.17
CA ASN A 98 3.03 16.58 12.38
C ASN A 98 2.66 18.04 12.72
N PRO A 99 3.62 18.96 12.93
CA PRO A 99 3.32 20.37 13.22
C PRO A 99 2.56 21.13 12.11
N ARG A 100 2.49 20.57 10.89
CA ARG A 100 1.68 21.11 9.80
C ARG A 100 0.21 20.66 9.83
N ASN A 101 -0.12 19.66 10.65
CA ASN A 101 -1.48 19.16 10.76
C ASN A 101 -2.33 20.15 11.59
N PRO A 102 -3.34 20.82 11.01
CA PRO A 102 -4.23 21.72 11.75
C PRO A 102 -5.17 20.97 12.71
N ARG A 103 -5.16 19.63 12.70
CA ARG A 103 -5.97 18.75 13.55
C ARG A 103 -5.10 17.65 14.17
N PRO A 104 -4.40 17.95 15.28
CA PRO A 104 -3.57 16.98 15.98
C PRO A 104 -4.30 15.67 16.30
N ALA A 105 -3.58 14.55 16.32
CA ALA A 105 -4.10 13.20 16.55
C ALA A 105 -5.15 12.71 15.52
N THR A 106 -5.17 13.29 14.31
CA THR A 106 -6.08 12.84 13.24
C THR A 106 -5.37 12.66 11.89
N VAL A 107 -5.81 11.65 11.13
CA VAL A 107 -5.47 11.48 9.72
C VAL A 107 -6.76 11.22 8.95
N PHE A 108 -6.98 11.89 7.82
CA PHE A 108 -8.20 11.77 7.01
C PHE A 108 -7.85 11.30 5.59
N ASN A 109 -8.53 10.29 5.08
CA ASN A 109 -8.33 9.78 3.72
C ASN A 109 -9.25 10.43 2.67
N ASN A 110 -9.99 11.48 3.06
CA ASN A 110 -10.94 12.18 2.21
C ASN A 110 -10.98 13.68 2.57
N ALA A 111 -11.05 14.58 1.57
CA ALA A 111 -11.11 16.02 1.80
C ALA A 111 -12.35 16.51 2.57
N ASN A 112 -13.46 15.77 2.56
CA ASN A 112 -14.62 16.04 3.41
C ASN A 112 -14.41 15.56 4.87
N GLN A 113 -13.27 14.92 5.16
CA GLN A 113 -12.81 14.54 6.51
C GLN A 113 -13.84 13.71 7.30
N GLN A 114 -14.60 12.88 6.58
CA GLN A 114 -15.71 12.09 7.12
C GLN A 114 -15.25 10.98 8.08
N ILE A 115 -14.00 10.52 7.94
CA ILE A 115 -13.45 9.38 8.66
C ILE A 115 -12.01 9.72 9.11
N ASN A 116 -11.79 9.81 10.41
CA ASN A 116 -10.44 9.77 10.97
C ASN A 116 -9.93 8.32 10.88
N VAL A 117 -8.95 8.06 10.02
CA VAL A 117 -8.35 6.73 9.81
C VAL A 117 -7.22 6.42 10.80
N TYR A 118 -6.74 7.41 11.56
CA TYR A 118 -5.85 7.20 12.70
C TYR A 118 -6.65 6.74 13.94
N GLY A 119 -7.67 7.52 14.34
CA GLY A 119 -8.52 7.18 15.48
C GLY A 119 -7.77 6.95 16.79
N ASP A 120 -8.40 6.22 17.71
CA ASP A 120 -7.82 5.89 19.04
C ASP A 120 -7.31 4.43 19.13
N ASP A 121 -7.45 3.66 18.05
CA ASP A 121 -7.36 2.18 18.02
C ASP A 121 -6.37 1.68 16.94
N VAL A 122 -5.32 2.46 16.68
CA VAL A 122 -4.23 2.12 15.76
C VAL A 122 -2.97 1.74 16.54
N GLU A 123 -2.59 0.46 16.43
CA GLU A 123 -1.32 -0.07 16.93
C GLU A 123 -0.27 -0.01 15.81
N VAL A 124 0.72 0.89 15.95
CA VAL A 124 1.87 0.96 15.02
C VAL A 124 3.07 0.22 15.60
N ASP A 125 3.53 -0.84 14.94
CA ASP A 125 4.66 -1.66 15.39
C ASP A 125 6.01 -1.03 15.04
N TYR A 126 6.17 -0.50 13.83
CA TYR A 126 7.42 0.13 13.38
C TYR A 126 7.13 1.58 13.03
N ARG A 127 7.69 2.51 13.80
CA ARG A 127 7.46 3.95 13.65
C ARG A 127 8.70 4.66 13.14
N GLY A 128 8.54 5.55 12.16
CA GLY A 128 9.58 6.49 11.75
C GLY A 128 10.84 5.77 11.27
N TYR A 129 11.95 6.03 11.96
CA TYR A 129 13.26 5.43 11.66
C TYR A 129 13.29 3.90 11.76
N GLU A 130 12.32 3.25 12.42
CA GLU A 130 12.25 1.79 12.43
C GLU A 130 11.75 1.18 11.10
N VAL A 131 11.18 1.98 10.19
CA VAL A 131 10.68 1.52 8.89
C VAL A 131 11.81 1.49 7.86
N THR A 132 12.68 0.49 7.99
CA THR A 132 13.80 0.23 7.06
C THR A 132 13.54 -0.99 6.20
N VAL A 133 14.25 -1.11 5.09
CA VAL A 133 14.19 -2.32 4.24
C VAL A 133 14.60 -3.55 5.06
N GLU A 134 15.65 -3.43 5.88
CA GLU A 134 16.12 -4.50 6.76
C GLU A 134 15.03 -5.00 7.72
N ASN A 135 14.32 -4.10 8.41
CA ASN A 135 13.29 -4.50 9.36
C ASN A 135 12.10 -5.17 8.67
N PHE A 136 11.67 -4.63 7.52
CA PHE A 136 10.60 -5.23 6.71
C PHE A 136 10.96 -6.66 6.26
N ILE A 137 12.14 -6.86 5.67
CA ILE A 137 12.61 -8.19 5.22
C ILE A 137 12.80 -9.15 6.40
N ARG A 138 13.24 -8.67 7.57
CA ARG A 138 13.36 -9.49 8.80
C ARG A 138 11.99 -9.93 9.34
N VAL A 139 10.97 -9.07 9.28
CA VAL A 139 9.58 -9.42 9.65
C VAL A 139 9.07 -10.55 8.76
N LEU A 140 9.15 -10.38 7.43
CA LEU A 140 8.71 -11.37 6.46
C LEU A 140 9.42 -12.72 6.69
N THR A 141 10.75 -12.73 6.64
CA THR A 141 11.58 -13.95 6.72
C THR A 141 11.68 -14.57 8.12
N GLY A 142 11.13 -13.91 9.16
CA GLY A 142 11.18 -14.33 10.56
C GLY A 142 12.56 -14.17 11.23
N ARG A 143 13.51 -13.48 10.60
CA ARG A 143 14.89 -13.30 11.08
C ARG A 143 15.02 -12.14 12.09
N LEU A 144 14.21 -12.22 13.16
CA LEU A 144 14.16 -11.22 14.22
C LEU A 144 14.91 -11.70 15.48
N PRO A 145 15.71 -10.84 16.15
CA PRO A 145 16.36 -11.17 17.42
C PRO A 145 15.41 -11.80 18.45
N PRO A 146 15.86 -12.70 19.35
CA PRO A 146 15.00 -13.29 20.38
C PRO A 146 14.34 -12.27 21.32
N SER A 147 14.95 -11.09 21.48
CA SER A 147 14.43 -9.97 22.27
C SER A 147 13.33 -9.14 21.60
N THR A 148 13.06 -9.31 20.29
CA THR A 148 12.00 -8.55 19.61
C THR A 148 10.63 -8.86 20.24
N PRO A 149 9.82 -7.83 20.59
CA PRO A 149 8.48 -8.02 21.17
C PRO A 149 7.55 -8.86 20.29
N ARG A 150 6.50 -9.45 20.89
CA ARG A 150 5.54 -10.28 20.14
C ARG A 150 4.79 -9.51 19.05
N SER A 151 4.38 -8.27 19.31
CA SER A 151 3.62 -7.47 18.32
C SER A 151 4.45 -7.23 17.04
N LYS A 152 5.74 -6.93 17.20
CA LYS A 152 6.70 -6.74 16.09
C LYS A 152 7.11 -8.04 15.37
N ARG A 153 6.33 -9.13 15.44
CA ARG A 153 6.66 -10.42 14.80
C ARG A 153 5.49 -10.93 13.98
N LEU A 154 5.73 -11.17 12.70
CA LEU A 154 4.89 -12.02 11.86
C LEU A 154 5.04 -13.48 12.31
N LEU A 155 4.06 -13.99 13.08
CA LEU A 155 4.00 -15.35 13.63
C LEU A 155 3.07 -16.26 12.80
N SER A 156 3.12 -16.10 11.49
CA SER A 156 2.39 -16.90 10.50
C SER A 156 3.03 -18.28 10.26
N ASP A 157 2.23 -19.20 9.76
CA ASP A 157 2.57 -20.61 9.48
C ASP A 157 2.02 -21.09 8.11
N GLU A 158 2.18 -22.39 7.83
CA GLU A 158 1.75 -23.08 6.60
C GLU A 158 0.22 -23.05 6.36
N ARG A 159 -0.55 -22.52 7.31
CA ARG A 159 -2.02 -22.40 7.31
C ARG A 159 -2.47 -20.94 7.49
N SER A 160 -1.55 -19.99 7.38
CA SER A 160 -1.79 -18.56 7.48
C SER A 160 -1.95 -17.92 6.10
N ASN A 161 -3.07 -17.24 5.85
CA ASN A 161 -3.19 -16.36 4.69
C ASN A 161 -2.66 -14.97 5.03
N ILE A 162 -1.87 -14.36 4.15
CA ILE A 162 -1.20 -13.09 4.44
C ILE A 162 -1.53 -12.04 3.39
N LEU A 163 -2.07 -10.90 3.82
CA LEU A 163 -2.05 -9.68 3.02
C LEU A 163 -0.72 -8.95 3.26
N VAL A 164 0.04 -8.69 2.21
CA VAL A 164 1.15 -7.73 2.23
C VAL A 164 0.71 -6.52 1.40
N TYR A 165 0.48 -5.38 2.06
CA TYR A 165 0.12 -4.13 1.41
C TYR A 165 1.24 -3.10 1.58
N MET A 166 1.71 -2.52 0.48
CA MET A 166 2.76 -1.51 0.48
C MET A 166 2.32 -0.26 -0.29
N THR A 167 2.64 0.92 0.22
CA THR A 167 2.36 2.20 -0.45
C THR A 167 3.52 3.16 -0.30
N GLY A 168 3.89 3.84 -1.39
CA GLY A 168 5.05 4.69 -1.42
C GLY A 168 5.44 5.20 -2.80
N HIS A 169 6.67 5.71 -2.90
CA HIS A 169 7.29 6.08 -4.17
C HIS A 169 8.20 4.97 -4.67
N GLY A 170 8.21 4.72 -5.97
CA GLY A 170 9.00 3.65 -6.59
C GLY A 170 9.16 3.86 -8.09
N GLY A 171 9.65 2.82 -8.76
CA GLY A 171 9.88 2.80 -10.20
C GLY A 171 10.11 1.38 -10.68
N ASP A 172 10.73 1.23 -11.86
CA ASP A 172 10.95 -0.08 -12.47
C ASP A 172 11.85 -0.97 -11.59
N GLY A 173 11.22 -1.93 -10.91
CA GLY A 173 11.85 -2.93 -10.07
C GLY A 173 12.21 -2.50 -8.65
N PHE A 174 11.76 -1.33 -8.17
CA PHE A 174 12.05 -0.88 -6.80
C PHE A 174 10.94 -0.04 -6.14
N LEU A 175 10.93 -0.06 -4.80
CA LEU A 175 10.14 0.83 -3.94
C LEU A 175 11.06 1.52 -2.92
N LYS A 176 10.99 2.84 -2.81
CA LYS A 176 11.79 3.64 -1.86
C LYS A 176 11.31 3.51 -0.43
N PHE A 177 12.25 3.47 0.50
CA PHE A 177 12.06 3.53 1.94
C PHE A 177 12.73 4.80 2.50
N GLN A 178 11.95 5.60 3.23
CA GLN A 178 12.36 6.85 3.89
C GLN A 178 13.08 7.88 3.00
N ASP A 179 12.86 7.84 1.68
CA ASP A 179 13.56 8.67 0.68
C ASP A 179 15.10 8.50 0.68
N ALA A 180 15.60 7.35 1.16
CA ALA A 180 17.03 7.08 1.32
C ALA A 180 17.45 5.65 0.92
N GLU A 181 16.63 4.65 1.22
CA GLU A 181 16.84 3.24 0.86
C GLU A 181 15.84 2.82 -0.24
N GLU A 182 16.10 1.70 -0.90
CA GLU A 182 15.21 1.09 -1.89
C GLU A 182 15.14 -0.42 -1.61
N VAL A 183 13.94 -1.02 -1.67
CA VAL A 183 13.77 -2.48 -1.75
C VAL A 183 13.52 -2.84 -3.20
N SER A 184 14.30 -3.79 -3.72
CA SER A 184 14.15 -4.29 -5.08
C SER A 184 13.10 -5.40 -5.19
N ASN A 185 12.59 -5.61 -6.41
CA ASN A 185 11.72 -6.73 -6.75
C ASN A 185 12.39 -8.10 -6.55
N VAL A 186 13.73 -8.17 -6.65
CA VAL A 186 14.52 -9.37 -6.36
C VAL A 186 14.59 -9.66 -4.86
N GLU A 187 14.90 -8.67 -4.03
CA GLU A 187 14.92 -8.85 -2.56
C GLU A 187 13.55 -9.25 -2.01
N LEU A 188 12.47 -8.70 -2.59
CA LEU A 188 11.11 -9.07 -2.21
C LEU A 188 10.75 -10.50 -2.66
N ALA A 189 11.13 -10.89 -3.88
CA ALA A 189 10.97 -12.28 -4.36
C ALA A 189 11.71 -13.27 -3.46
N ASP A 190 12.99 -13.00 -3.15
CA ASP A 190 13.80 -13.85 -2.29
C ASP A 190 13.28 -13.87 -0.84
N ALA A 191 12.65 -12.80 -0.35
CA ALA A 191 12.01 -12.78 0.95
C ALA A 191 10.76 -13.67 0.99
N PHE A 192 9.93 -13.64 -0.05
CA PHE A 192 8.76 -14.51 -0.18
C PHE A 192 9.15 -15.98 -0.38
N GLU A 193 10.22 -16.29 -1.13
CA GLU A 193 10.74 -17.65 -1.22
C GLU A 193 11.20 -18.17 0.15
N GLN A 194 11.91 -17.35 0.92
CA GLN A 194 12.31 -17.70 2.27
C GLN A 194 11.14 -17.80 3.26
N MET A 195 9.95 -17.30 2.89
CA MET A 195 8.71 -17.58 3.62
C MET A 195 8.10 -18.91 3.17
N TRP A 196 8.08 -19.20 1.87
CA TRP A 196 7.59 -20.45 1.31
C TRP A 196 8.37 -21.67 1.82
N GLU A 197 9.69 -21.67 1.65
CA GLU A 197 10.61 -22.74 2.07
C GLU A 197 10.60 -23.00 3.59
N LYS A 198 10.07 -22.05 4.38
CA LYS A 198 9.92 -22.19 5.84
C LYS A 198 8.48 -22.47 6.29
N GLY A 199 7.54 -22.66 5.35
CA GLY A 199 6.12 -22.83 5.67
C GLY A 199 5.56 -21.67 6.49
N ARG A 200 5.82 -20.42 6.07
CA ARG A 200 5.36 -19.20 6.77
C ARG A 200 4.08 -18.60 6.18
N TYR A 201 3.55 -19.15 5.09
CA TYR A 201 2.22 -18.81 4.56
C TYR A 201 1.58 -20.02 3.89
N HIS A 202 0.25 -19.99 3.80
CA HIS A 202 -0.57 -20.86 2.96
C HIS A 202 -0.81 -20.20 1.60
N GLU A 203 -1.27 -18.96 1.64
CA GLU A 203 -1.51 -18.06 0.50
C GLU A 203 -1.04 -16.64 0.84
N LEU A 204 -0.51 -15.91 -0.15
CA LEU A 204 -0.10 -14.53 -0.01
C LEU A 204 -0.79 -13.64 -1.05
N LEU A 205 -1.52 -12.63 -0.58
CA LEU A 205 -2.03 -11.54 -1.41
C LEU A 205 -1.08 -10.35 -1.29
N PHE A 206 -0.38 -10.03 -2.37
CA PHE A 206 0.49 -8.86 -2.47
C PHE A 206 -0.25 -7.72 -3.16
N MET A 207 -0.42 -6.59 -2.49
CA MET A 207 -1.03 -5.38 -3.02
C MET A 207 -0.03 -4.23 -2.91
N ILE A 208 0.19 -3.48 -3.99
CA ILE A 208 1.16 -2.38 -3.98
C ILE A 208 0.67 -1.14 -4.74
N ASP A 209 0.74 0.01 -4.07
CA ASP A 209 0.38 1.34 -4.60
C ASP A 209 1.63 2.22 -4.75
N THR A 210 2.16 2.27 -5.97
CA THR A 210 3.37 3.01 -6.38
C THR A 210 3.42 3.21 -7.89
N CYS A 211 4.22 4.15 -8.39
CA CYS A 211 4.59 4.17 -9.81
C CYS A 211 5.29 2.87 -10.22
N GLN A 212 4.97 2.38 -11.42
CA GLN A 212 5.45 1.14 -12.03
C GLN A 212 5.25 -0.12 -11.15
N ALA A 213 4.18 -0.15 -10.35
CA ALA A 213 3.86 -1.20 -9.39
C ALA A 213 3.95 -2.64 -9.92
N GLU A 214 3.56 -2.89 -11.17
CA GLU A 214 3.64 -4.21 -11.82
C GLU A 214 5.07 -4.80 -11.79
N SER A 215 6.10 -3.95 -11.97
CA SER A 215 7.51 -4.39 -11.98
C SER A 215 7.93 -5.08 -10.67
N MET A 216 7.25 -4.78 -9.56
CA MET A 216 7.60 -5.28 -8.23
C MET A 216 7.31 -6.77 -8.02
N HIS A 217 6.38 -7.36 -8.79
CA HIS A 217 6.05 -8.78 -8.70
C HIS A 217 6.56 -9.62 -9.87
N GLN A 218 7.16 -9.01 -10.91
CA GLN A 218 7.68 -9.74 -12.09
C GLN A 218 8.80 -10.73 -11.79
N LYS A 219 9.39 -10.66 -10.59
CA LYS A 219 10.45 -11.57 -10.14
C LYS A 219 9.97 -12.61 -9.14
N PHE A 220 8.69 -12.63 -8.76
CA PHE A 220 8.18 -13.65 -7.84
C PHE A 220 8.19 -15.02 -8.52
N TYR A 221 8.83 -16.00 -7.87
CA TYR A 221 8.95 -17.38 -8.35
C TYR A 221 8.36 -18.42 -7.38
N SER A 222 8.05 -18.01 -6.15
CA SER A 222 7.37 -18.82 -5.14
C SER A 222 5.89 -19.04 -5.48
N PRO A 223 5.31 -20.21 -5.19
CA PRO A 223 3.91 -20.50 -5.45
C PRO A 223 2.98 -19.82 -4.43
N ASN A 224 1.67 -19.90 -4.69
CA ASN A 224 0.61 -19.38 -3.82
C ASN A 224 0.74 -17.87 -3.51
N ILE A 225 1.19 -17.08 -4.49
CA ILE A 225 1.18 -15.61 -4.44
C ILE A 225 0.24 -15.06 -5.51
N LEU A 226 -0.69 -14.19 -5.10
CA LEU A 226 -1.53 -13.38 -5.98
C LEU A 226 -1.10 -11.91 -5.84
N ALA A 227 -0.70 -11.28 -6.94
CA ALA A 227 -0.25 -9.89 -6.94
C ALA A 227 -1.27 -8.95 -7.61
N VAL A 228 -1.45 -7.76 -7.03
CA VAL A 228 -2.32 -6.69 -7.52
C VAL A 228 -1.55 -5.36 -7.49
N ALA A 229 -1.45 -4.70 -8.63
CA ALA A 229 -0.64 -3.49 -8.83
C ALA A 229 -1.51 -2.27 -9.19
N SER A 230 -1.12 -1.09 -8.68
CA SER A 230 -1.77 0.20 -8.97
C SER A 230 -1.52 0.74 -10.38
N SER A 231 -0.39 0.42 -11.00
CA SER A 231 0.00 0.85 -12.35
C SER A 231 0.92 -0.16 -13.04
N ARG A 232 0.97 -0.12 -14.37
CA ARG A 232 1.84 -0.98 -15.18
C ARG A 232 3.29 -0.49 -15.24
N VAL A 233 4.19 -1.32 -15.78
CA VAL A 233 5.54 -0.86 -16.15
C VAL A 233 5.45 0.30 -17.15
N GLY A 234 6.18 1.38 -16.88
CA GLY A 234 6.09 2.64 -17.64
C GLY A 234 4.90 3.55 -17.30
N GLU A 235 4.01 3.17 -16.38
CA GLU A 235 2.88 4.00 -15.92
C GLU A 235 3.08 4.52 -14.48
N ASP A 236 2.76 5.79 -14.24
CA ASP A 236 2.71 6.39 -12.90
C ASP A 236 1.47 5.93 -12.11
N SER A 237 1.58 5.81 -10.78
CA SER A 237 0.40 5.83 -9.90
C SER A 237 0.03 7.28 -9.59
N LEU A 238 -1.27 7.54 -9.43
CA LEU A 238 -1.82 8.89 -9.35
C LEU A 238 -2.51 9.15 -8.02
N SER A 239 -2.16 10.25 -7.38
CA SER A 239 -2.91 10.81 -6.25
C SER A 239 -4.32 11.21 -6.65
N HIS A 240 -5.34 10.98 -5.80
CA HIS A 240 -6.73 11.24 -6.17
C HIS A 240 -7.16 12.70 -5.97
N HIS A 241 -7.10 13.22 -4.74
CA HIS A 241 -7.64 14.54 -4.42
C HIS A 241 -6.91 15.23 -3.26
N VAL A 242 -6.96 16.57 -3.29
CA VAL A 242 -6.29 17.47 -2.33
C VAL A 242 -7.27 17.89 -1.23
N ASP A 243 -6.81 17.95 0.01
CA ASP A 243 -7.50 18.64 1.09
C ASP A 243 -6.96 20.09 1.18
N PRO A 244 -7.79 21.12 0.91
CA PRO A 244 -7.35 22.52 0.92
C PRO A 244 -6.87 23.02 2.29
N ALA A 245 -7.29 22.40 3.40
CA ALA A 245 -6.85 22.76 4.74
C ALA A 245 -5.48 22.16 5.09
N LEU A 246 -5.12 21.03 4.47
CA LEU A 246 -3.81 20.37 4.63
C LEU A 246 -2.79 20.81 3.56
N GLY A 247 -3.28 21.30 2.41
CA GLY A 247 -2.47 21.74 1.27
C GLY A 247 -1.80 20.59 0.49
N VAL A 248 -2.27 19.35 0.69
CA VAL A 248 -1.65 18.13 0.15
C VAL A 248 -2.71 17.13 -0.31
N TYR A 249 -2.31 16.17 -1.15
CA TYR A 249 -3.14 15.02 -1.49
C TYR A 249 -3.31 14.10 -0.28
N VAL A 250 -4.53 13.58 -0.08
CA VAL A 250 -4.90 12.79 1.11
C VAL A 250 -5.11 11.30 0.85
N ILE A 251 -5.15 10.87 -0.41
CA ILE A 251 -5.27 9.46 -0.79
C ILE A 251 -4.79 9.27 -2.24
N ASP A 252 -4.28 8.08 -2.57
CA ASP A 252 -4.00 7.69 -3.95
C ASP A 252 -5.20 7.03 -4.64
N ARG A 253 -5.30 7.14 -5.97
CA ARG A 253 -6.46 6.74 -6.76
C ARG A 253 -6.72 5.24 -6.69
N TYR A 254 -5.67 4.41 -6.72
CA TYR A 254 -5.82 2.96 -6.56
C TYR A 254 -6.39 2.64 -5.18
N THR A 255 -5.78 3.17 -4.12
CA THR A 255 -6.26 2.94 -2.75
C THR A 255 -7.68 3.48 -2.53
N TYR A 256 -8.05 4.62 -3.12
CA TYR A 256 -9.41 5.15 -3.10
C TYR A 256 -10.45 4.15 -3.64
N HIS A 257 -10.26 3.64 -4.88
CA HIS A 257 -11.20 2.68 -5.47
C HIS A 257 -11.16 1.31 -4.77
N ALA A 258 -9.99 0.88 -4.29
CA ALA A 258 -9.88 -0.32 -3.46
C ALA A 258 -10.75 -0.23 -2.19
N LEU A 259 -10.79 0.94 -1.55
CA LEU A 259 -11.65 1.18 -0.40
C LEU A 259 -13.14 1.20 -0.77
N GLU A 260 -13.55 1.79 -1.90
CA GLU A 260 -14.95 1.75 -2.37
C GLU A 260 -15.47 0.30 -2.45
N PHE A 261 -14.64 -0.65 -2.90
CA PHE A 261 -14.99 -2.07 -2.85
C PHE A 261 -15.05 -2.61 -1.43
N LEU A 262 -13.99 -2.39 -0.63
CA LEU A 262 -13.79 -2.95 0.71
C LEU A 262 -14.78 -2.42 1.75
N GLU A 263 -15.28 -1.19 1.62
CA GLU A 263 -16.36 -0.64 2.45
C GLU A 263 -17.72 -1.31 2.17
N GLY A 264 -17.90 -1.83 0.95
CA GLY A 264 -19.00 -2.73 0.61
C GLY A 264 -18.80 -4.19 1.04
N VAL A 265 -17.68 -4.56 1.67
CA VAL A 265 -17.44 -5.90 2.23
C VAL A 265 -17.75 -5.90 3.73
N LYS A 266 -18.43 -6.95 4.19
CA LYS A 266 -18.71 -7.23 5.61
C LYS A 266 -18.28 -8.66 5.94
N PRO A 267 -18.02 -9.00 7.22
CA PRO A 267 -17.84 -10.39 7.63
C PRO A 267 -18.99 -11.28 7.12
N GLY A 268 -18.66 -12.43 6.51
CA GLY A 268 -19.63 -13.31 5.85
C GLY A 268 -20.11 -12.88 4.45
N SER A 269 -19.54 -11.81 3.88
CA SER A 269 -19.78 -11.43 2.48
C SER A 269 -19.35 -12.53 1.50
N LYS A 270 -20.11 -12.68 0.41
CA LYS A 270 -19.77 -13.57 -0.73
C LYS A 270 -18.99 -12.85 -1.84
N LYS A 271 -18.56 -11.60 -1.62
CA LYS A 271 -17.70 -10.88 -2.56
C LYS A 271 -16.33 -11.59 -2.65
N THR A 272 -15.85 -11.84 -3.86
CA THR A 272 -14.57 -12.55 -4.09
C THR A 272 -13.43 -11.58 -4.38
N VAL A 273 -12.17 -12.03 -4.19
CA VAL A 273 -11.01 -11.26 -4.65
C VAL A 273 -11.05 -11.05 -6.16
N GLY A 274 -11.56 -12.02 -6.93
CA GLY A 274 -11.82 -11.88 -8.37
C GLY A 274 -12.78 -10.73 -8.72
N GLN A 275 -13.70 -10.35 -7.84
CA GLN A 275 -14.54 -9.16 -7.99
C GLN A 275 -13.81 -7.88 -7.58
N PHE A 276 -13.00 -7.91 -6.50
CA PHE A 276 -12.18 -6.77 -6.07
C PHE A 276 -11.22 -6.29 -7.17
N VAL A 277 -10.60 -7.23 -7.88
CA VAL A 277 -9.69 -6.91 -8.98
C VAL A 277 -10.39 -6.60 -10.30
N SER A 278 -11.72 -6.70 -10.37
CA SER A 278 -12.54 -6.40 -11.56
C SER A 278 -13.44 -5.17 -11.40
N SER A 279 -13.43 -4.53 -10.22
CA SER A 279 -14.20 -3.31 -9.93
C SER A 279 -13.40 -2.07 -10.22
#